data_AF-A0A379TYZ5-F1
#
_entry.id   AF-A0A379TYZ5-F1
#
_cell.length_a   1.000
_cell.length_b   1.000
_cell.length_c   1.000
_cell.angle_alpha   90.00
_cell.angle_beta   90.00
_cell.angle_gamma   90.00
#
_symmetry.space_group_name_H-M   'P 1'
#
loop_
_entity.id
_entity.type
_entity.pdbx_description
1 polymer ?
#
loop_
_entity_poly.entity_id
_entity_poly.type
_entity_poly.pdbx_seq_one_letter_code
_entity_poly.pdbx_strand_id
1 'polypeptide(L)'
;MSLDELARRSCVSKGMLVEIEGCKANPSIALLCKIAAAMGVSVADFVNVASEPIVHLIDRDAIPVLWRGEKGGSAKLMAGTSGPDMLELWQWIMHPG
;
A
#
# COMPACT_ATOMS: atom_id res chain seq x y z
N MET A 1 5.07 -18.67 17.91
CA MET A 1 5.96 -18.08 18.94
C MET A 1 5.06 -17.46 20.00
N SER A 2 5.32 -17.68 21.30
CA SER A 2 4.53 -17.04 22.37
C SER A 2 5.01 -15.61 22.63
N LEU A 3 4.16 -14.76 23.24
CA LEU A 3 4.55 -13.40 23.66
C LEU A 3 5.72 -13.40 24.64
N ASP A 4 5.80 -14.39 25.52
CA ASP A 4 6.94 -14.55 26.44
C ASP A 4 8.24 -14.81 25.67
N GLU A 5 8.19 -15.65 24.64
CA GLU A 5 9.35 -15.95 23.82
C GLU A 5 9.76 -14.76 22.94
N LEU A 6 8.79 -14.00 22.40
CA LEU A 6 9.05 -12.78 21.65
C LEU A 6 9.64 -11.67 22.55
N ALA A 7 9.11 -11.51 23.77
CA ALA A 7 9.62 -10.55 24.74
C ALA A 7 11.11 -10.81 25.04
N ARG A 8 11.45 -12.09 25.27
CA ARG A 8 12.82 -12.53 25.51
C ARG A 8 13.75 -12.27 24.31
N ARG A 9 13.28 -12.53 23.09
CA ARG A 9 14.07 -12.35 21.86
C ARG A 9 14.24 -10.90 21.42
N SER A 10 13.23 -10.06 21.63
CA SER A 10 13.21 -8.65 21.20
C SER A 10 13.71 -7.67 22.26
N CYS A 11 13.96 -8.14 23.49
CA CYS A 11 14.24 -7.30 24.66
C CYS A 11 13.15 -6.24 24.90
N VAL A 12 11.90 -6.58 24.58
CA VAL A 12 10.70 -5.76 24.81
C VAL A 12 9.89 -6.41 25.92
N SER A 13 9.29 -5.62 26.81
CA SER A 13 8.48 -6.18 27.89
C SER A 13 7.22 -6.85 27.33
N LYS A 14 6.79 -7.96 27.96
CA LYS A 14 5.56 -8.66 27.57
C LYS A 14 4.34 -7.73 27.61
N GLY A 15 4.23 -6.88 28.64
CA GLY A 15 3.14 -5.90 28.75
C GLY A 15 3.12 -4.93 27.57
N MET A 16 4.28 -4.47 27.10
CA MET A 16 4.36 -3.61 25.93
C MET A 16 3.89 -4.34 24.66
N LEU A 17 4.27 -5.60 24.48
CA LEU A 17 3.77 -6.41 23.36
C LEU A 17 2.25 -6.61 23.43
N VAL A 18 1.70 -6.86 24.62
CA VAL A 18 0.24 -6.98 24.84
C VAL A 18 -0.48 -5.67 24.50
N GLU A 19 0.05 -4.51 24.89
CA GLU A 19 -0.55 -3.21 24.55
C GLU A 19 -0.43 -2.89 23.05
N ILE A 20 0.65 -3.34 22.39
CA ILE A 20 0.79 -3.24 20.93
C ILE A 20 -0.25 -4.11 20.22
N GLU A 21 -0.39 -5.38 20.59
CA GLU A 21 -1.41 -6.28 20.02
C GLU A 21 -2.83 -5.80 20.30
N GLY A 22 -3.05 -5.19 21.46
CA GLY A 22 -4.33 -4.59 21.84
C GLY A 22 -4.64 -3.25 21.16
N CYS A 23 -3.76 -2.75 20.29
CA CYS A 23 -3.86 -1.42 19.66
C CYS A 23 -3.98 -0.27 20.68
N LYS A 24 -3.42 -0.44 21.88
CA LYS A 24 -3.46 0.54 22.98
C LYS A 24 -2.14 1.29 23.15
N ALA A 25 -1.11 0.89 22.41
CA ALA A 25 0.20 1.51 22.41
C ALA A 25 0.49 2.29 21.13
N ASN A 26 1.32 3.34 21.25
CA ASN A 26 1.99 3.99 20.14
C ASN A 26 3.49 3.66 20.19
N PRO A 27 3.93 2.52 19.63
CA PRO A 27 5.33 2.09 19.71
C PRO A 27 6.24 3.01 18.90
N SER A 28 7.43 3.28 19.43
CA SER A 28 8.46 3.98 18.66
C SER A 28 9.00 3.07 17.54
N ILE A 29 9.57 3.68 16.49
CA ILE A 29 10.20 2.95 15.37
C ILE A 29 11.31 2.01 15.88
N ALA A 30 12.10 2.47 16.85
CA ALA A 30 13.15 1.63 17.46
C ALA A 30 12.59 0.35 18.11
N LEU A 31 11.37 0.42 18.66
CA LEU A 31 10.69 -0.73 19.24
C LEU A 31 10.19 -1.69 18.16
N LEU A 32 9.58 -1.16 17.10
CA LEU A 32 9.17 -1.95 15.93
C LEU A 32 10.36 -2.67 15.29
N CYS A 33 11.52 -2.02 15.15
CA CYS A 33 12.74 -2.64 14.63
C CYS A 33 13.20 -3.84 15.47
N LYS A 34 13.16 -3.73 16.82
CA LYS A 34 13.55 -4.83 17.71
C LYS A 34 12.63 -6.03 17.59
N ILE A 35 11.34 -5.79 17.48
CA ILE A 35 10.33 -6.84 17.30
C ILE A 35 10.50 -7.50 15.92
N ALA A 36 10.73 -6.71 14.87
CA ALA A 36 10.93 -7.19 13.50
C ALA A 36 12.16 -8.09 13.39
N ALA A 37 13.29 -7.65 13.96
CA ALA A 37 14.52 -8.42 14.02
C ALA A 37 14.37 -9.74 14.78
N ALA A 38 13.61 -9.74 15.89
CA ALA A 38 13.35 -10.95 16.67
C ALA A 38 12.41 -11.94 15.93
N MET A 39 11.55 -11.45 15.05
CA MET A 39 10.61 -12.22 14.24
C MET A 39 11.19 -12.64 12.87
N GLY A 40 12.30 -12.04 12.43
CA GLY A 40 12.88 -12.28 11.12
C GLY A 40 12.07 -11.67 9.96
N VAL A 41 11.34 -10.58 10.22
CA VAL A 41 10.50 -9.86 9.24
C VAL A 41 10.97 -8.41 9.09
N SER A 42 10.44 -7.70 8.10
CA SER A 42 10.67 -6.27 7.93
C SER A 42 9.77 -5.45 8.86
N VAL A 43 10.21 -4.26 9.26
CA VAL A 43 9.32 -3.27 9.92
C VAL A 43 8.16 -2.89 9.00
N ALA A 44 8.37 -2.93 7.68
CA ALA A 44 7.34 -2.70 6.67
C ALA A 44 6.20 -3.73 6.74
N ASP A 45 6.42 -4.91 7.33
CA ASP A 45 5.38 -5.92 7.52
C ASP A 45 4.45 -5.59 8.71
N PHE A 46 4.86 -4.67 9.61
CA PHE A 46 4.05 -4.21 10.75
C PHE A 46 3.24 -2.96 10.45
N VAL A 47 3.77 -2.09 9.60
CA VAL A 47 3.04 -0.91 9.14
C VAL A 47 2.27 -1.28 7.89
N ASN A 48 1.06 -0.76 7.71
CA ASN A 48 0.27 -1.02 6.51
C ASN A 48 0.82 -0.25 5.29
N VAL A 49 2.09 -0.52 4.96
CA VAL A 49 2.70 -0.23 3.67
C VAL A 49 2.51 -1.51 2.84
N ALA A 50 1.27 -1.99 2.77
CA ALA A 50 0.93 -3.12 1.91
C ALA A 50 1.38 -2.74 0.51
N SER A 51 2.17 -3.63 -0.11
CA SER A 51 2.60 -3.45 -1.49
C SER A 51 1.38 -3.14 -2.35
N GLU A 52 1.51 -2.19 -3.27
CA GLU A 52 0.48 -1.97 -4.29
C GLU A 52 0.13 -3.32 -4.94
N PRO A 53 -1.17 -3.61 -5.15
CA PRO A 53 -1.61 -4.87 -5.74
C PRO A 53 -0.80 -5.20 -7.00
N ILE A 54 -0.26 -6.42 -7.09
CA ILE A 54 0.47 -6.88 -8.29
C ILE A 54 -0.45 -6.82 -9.53
N VAL A 55 -1.78 -6.90 -9.32
CA VAL A 55 -2.80 -6.77 -10.36
C VAL A 55 -3.91 -5.85 -9.87
N HIS A 56 -4.26 -4.84 -10.67
CA HIS A 56 -5.42 -4.00 -10.49
C HIS A 56 -6.51 -4.38 -11.51
N LEU A 57 -7.67 -4.82 -11.02
CA LEU A 57 -8.86 -5.00 -11.87
C LEU A 57 -9.67 -3.70 -11.81
N ILE A 58 -9.79 -3.02 -12.96
CA ILE A 58 -10.58 -1.81 -13.10
C ILE A 58 -11.76 -2.13 -14.00
N ASP A 59 -12.98 -1.97 -13.49
CA ASP A 59 -14.18 -2.13 -14.30
C ASP A 59 -14.23 -1.05 -15.38
N ARG A 60 -14.71 -1.39 -16.58
CA ARG A 60 -14.81 -0.45 -17.71
C ARG A 60 -15.62 0.80 -17.36
N ASP A 61 -16.66 0.66 -16.55
CA ASP A 61 -17.53 1.77 -16.15
C ASP A 61 -16.91 2.62 -15.03
N ALA A 62 -15.91 2.08 -14.33
CA ALA A 62 -15.14 2.82 -13.32
C ALA A 62 -14.03 3.70 -13.92
N ILE A 63 -13.72 3.57 -15.22
CA ILE A 63 -12.68 4.38 -15.87
C ILE A 63 -13.23 5.77 -16.21
N PRO A 64 -12.78 6.84 -15.52
CA PRO A 64 -13.30 8.18 -15.74
C PRO A 64 -12.86 8.72 -17.10
N VAL A 65 -13.74 9.52 -17.70
CA VAL A 65 -13.38 10.34 -18.85
C VAL A 65 -12.63 11.57 -18.33
N LEU A 66 -11.34 11.66 -18.63
CA LEU A 66 -10.48 12.74 -18.17
C LEU A 66 -10.56 13.98 -19.07
N TRP A 67 -10.99 13.79 -20.32
CA TRP A 67 -11.18 14.88 -21.27
C TRP A 67 -12.40 14.65 -22.15
N ARG A 68 -13.13 15.73 -22.45
CA ARG A 68 -14.22 15.77 -23.43
C ARG A 68 -13.98 16.94 -24.38
N GLY A 69 -14.03 16.68 -25.67
CA GLY A 69 -13.91 17.68 -26.73
C GLY A 69 -15.28 18.27 -27.11
N GLU A 70 -15.27 19.49 -27.65
CA GLU A 70 -16.47 20.23 -28.06
C GLU A 70 -17.32 19.47 -29.10
N LYS A 71 -16.67 18.69 -29.96
CA LYS A 71 -17.32 17.87 -30.99
C LYS A 71 -17.65 16.44 -30.53
N GLY A 72 -17.66 16.20 -29.21
CA GLY A 72 -18.01 14.92 -28.60
C GLY A 72 -16.85 13.94 -28.45
N GLY A 73 -15.62 14.32 -28.79
CA GLY A 73 -14.43 13.49 -28.54
C GLY A 73 -14.21 13.23 -27.04
N SER A 74 -13.50 12.17 -26.69
CA SER A 74 -13.18 11.87 -25.28
C SER A 74 -11.83 11.17 -25.11
N ALA A 75 -11.23 11.30 -23.93
CA ALA A 75 -10.02 10.59 -23.54
C ALA A 75 -10.19 9.94 -22.16
N LYS A 76 -9.70 8.71 -22.05
CA LYS A 76 -9.67 7.93 -20.81
C LYS A 76 -8.25 7.38 -20.57
N LEU A 77 -7.76 7.50 -19.34
CA LEU A 77 -6.55 6.83 -18.88
C LEU A 77 -6.91 5.42 -18.41
N MET A 78 -6.50 4.41 -19.16
CA MET A 78 -6.91 3.02 -18.94
C MET A 78 -6.02 2.31 -17.89
N ALA A 79 -4.73 2.62 -17.91
CA ALA A 79 -3.75 2.12 -16.95
C ALA A 79 -2.55 3.08 -16.90
N GLY A 80 -1.91 3.18 -15.73
CA GLY A 80 -0.68 3.94 -15.53
C GLY A 80 0.24 3.20 -14.56
N THR A 81 1.54 3.25 -14.79
CA THR A 81 2.54 2.79 -13.79
C THR A 81 3.03 3.96 -12.94
N SER A 82 3.24 3.74 -11.66
CA SER A 82 3.89 4.70 -10.77
C SER A 82 5.41 4.62 -10.89
N GLY A 83 6.12 5.72 -10.65
CA GLY A 83 7.59 5.75 -10.58
C GLY A 83 8.28 6.53 -11.72
N PRO A 84 9.62 6.47 -11.79
CA PRO A 84 10.42 7.28 -12.72
C PRO A 84 10.23 6.89 -14.19
N ASP A 85 9.89 5.64 -14.47
CA ASP A 85 9.64 5.11 -15.82
C ASP A 85 8.13 4.96 -16.09
N MET A 86 7.38 6.02 -15.76
CA MET A 86 5.93 6.08 -15.90
C MET A 86 5.48 5.80 -17.34
N LEU A 87 4.61 4.81 -17.50
CA LEU A 87 3.95 4.45 -18.75
C LEU A 87 2.45 4.58 -18.57
N GLU A 88 1.79 5.20 -19.55
CA GLU A 88 0.34 5.38 -19.57
C GLU A 88 -0.30 4.79 -20.83
N LEU A 89 -1.40 4.06 -20.65
CA LEU A 89 -2.24 3.58 -21.73
C LEU A 89 -3.48 4.45 -21.84
N TRP A 90 -3.64 5.10 -22.99
CA TRP A 90 -4.77 5.99 -23.25
C TRP A 90 -5.72 5.40 -24.29
N GLN A 91 -7.02 5.59 -24.04
CA GLN A 91 -8.05 5.43 -25.07
C GLN A 91 -8.54 6.81 -25.51
N TRP A 92 -8.38 7.08 -26.79
CA TRP A 92 -8.86 8.30 -27.44
C TRP A 92 -10.00 7.97 -28.39
N ILE A 93 -11.09 8.71 -28.27
CA ILE A 93 -12.16 8.75 -29.26
C ILE A 93 -12.19 10.17 -29.81
N MET A 94 -11.90 10.31 -31.09
CA MET A 94 -11.94 11.59 -31.78
C MET A 94 -12.96 11.53 -32.89
N HIS A 95 -13.77 12.57 -33.01
CA HIS A 95 -14.67 12.75 -34.13
C HIS A 95 -14.03 13.69 -35.14
N PRO A 96 -14.16 13.41 -36.45
CA PRO A 96 -13.70 14.31 -37.49
C PRO A 96 -14.51 15.61 -37.45
N GLY A 97 -13.85 16.72 -37.73
CA GLY A 97 -14.51 18.01 -37.99
C GLY A 97 -13.86 19.19 -37.33
#